data_AF-A0A1G3UR95-F1
#
_entry.id   AF-A0A1G3UR95-F1
#
_cell.length_a   1.000
_cell.length_b   1.000
_cell.length_c   1.000
_cell.angle_alpha   90.00
_cell.angle_beta   90.00
_cell.angle_gamma   90.00
#
_symmetry.space_group_name_H-M   'P 1'
#
loop_
_entity.id
_entity.type
_entity.pdbx_description
1 polymer ?
#
loop_
_entity_poly.entity_id
_entity_poly.type
_entity_poly.pdbx_seq_one_letter_code
_entity_poly.pdbx_strand_id
1 'polypeptide(L)'
;MHVRVPLVWSWLEWKPGYTWKKKITPQLKKAGIQIASLDRCVYVIRANGIFAISYPKKPSPVLYIGEGNFQQRITSHKWWLGDLINLVRDYSFYIGVAIPRVKKNDEAYKDCEAALILEFHRMHGAAPLLNKQLEMRRNDYEYSQRGIKEALQIGKGVRYHWALTPMRASGLYDTYRKTIVP
;
A
#
# COMPACT_ATOMS: atom_id res chain seq x y z
N MET A 1 2.36 2.42 28.67
CA MET A 1 1.25 3.32 28.28
C MET A 1 0.97 3.07 26.81
N HIS A 2 -0.17 2.47 26.46
CA HIS A 2 -0.48 2.17 25.05
C HIS A 2 -0.89 3.46 24.33
N VAL A 3 -0.12 3.85 23.33
CA VAL A 3 -0.43 5.03 22.51
C VAL A 3 -1.34 4.61 21.38
N ARG A 4 -2.56 5.15 21.36
CA ARG A 4 -3.51 4.95 20.26
C ARG A 4 -3.21 5.94 19.13
N VAL A 5 -3.01 5.41 17.93
CA VAL A 5 -2.67 6.20 16.75
C VAL A 5 -3.81 6.10 15.73
N PRO A 6 -4.55 7.19 15.46
CA PRO A 6 -5.55 7.18 14.42
C PRO A 6 -4.89 7.03 13.05
N LEU A 7 -5.44 6.16 12.20
CA LEU A 7 -5.05 6.02 10.80
C LEU A 7 -6.19 6.50 9.91
N VAL A 8 -6.00 7.67 9.31
CA VAL A 8 -6.92 8.27 8.34
C VAL A 8 -6.24 8.24 6.98
N TRP A 9 -6.94 7.69 5.99
CA TRP A 9 -6.42 7.53 4.64
C TRP A 9 -7.02 8.56 3.71
N SER A 10 -6.17 9.12 2.85
CA SER A 10 -6.59 9.83 1.65
C SER A 10 -6.24 9.00 0.45
N TRP A 11 -7.25 8.73 -0.38
CA TRP A 11 -7.10 7.91 -1.57
C TRP A 11 -6.99 8.78 -2.80
N LEU A 12 -6.01 8.49 -3.65
CA LEU A 12 -5.85 9.11 -4.95
C LEU A 12 -5.79 8.04 -6.05
N GLU A 13 -6.26 8.40 -7.23
CA GLU A 13 -6.13 7.59 -8.42
C GLU A 13 -4.83 7.94 -9.14
N TRP A 14 -4.11 6.92 -9.58
CA TRP A 14 -2.92 7.04 -10.39
C TRP A 14 -3.07 6.26 -11.70
N LYS A 15 -2.65 6.88 -12.80
CA LYS A 15 -2.56 6.28 -14.14
C LYS A 15 -1.22 6.64 -14.79
N PRO A 16 -0.77 5.90 -15.81
CA PRO A 16 0.37 6.30 -16.63
C PRO A 16 0.17 7.71 -17.16
N GLY A 17 1.27 8.46 -17.23
CA GLY A 17 1.24 9.86 -17.64
C GLY A 17 0.73 10.85 -16.58
N TYR A 18 0.28 10.39 -15.39
CA TYR A 18 -0.05 11.31 -14.30
C TYR A 18 1.22 11.98 -13.78
N THR A 19 1.24 13.31 -13.86
CA THR A 19 2.31 14.14 -13.31
C THR A 19 1.90 14.75 -11.96
N TRP A 20 2.91 15.07 -11.15
CA TRP A 20 2.71 15.72 -9.85
C TRP A 20 1.88 16.99 -9.98
N LYS A 21 2.35 17.91 -10.82
CA LYS A 21 1.70 19.22 -11.03
C LYS A 21 0.25 19.12 -11.51
N LYS A 22 -0.04 18.25 -12.49
CA LYS A 22 -1.35 18.23 -13.17
C LYS A 22 -2.39 17.34 -12.50
N LYS A 23 -1.99 16.22 -11.89
CA LYS A 23 -2.94 15.19 -11.44
C LYS A 23 -2.77 14.74 -9.99
N ILE A 24 -1.55 14.60 -9.48
CA ILE A 24 -1.34 14.07 -8.11
C ILE A 24 -1.50 15.17 -7.05
N THR A 25 -0.77 16.28 -7.17
CA THR A 25 -0.86 17.41 -6.22
C THR A 25 -2.28 17.98 -6.09
N PRO A 26 -3.07 18.16 -7.18
CA PRO A 26 -4.46 18.60 -7.06
C PRO A 26 -5.34 17.62 -6.28
N GLN A 27 -5.18 16.31 -6.47
CA GLN A 27 -5.92 15.29 -5.70
C GLN A 27 -5.58 15.35 -4.21
N LEU A 28 -4.29 15.48 -3.87
CA LEU A 28 -3.83 15.61 -2.48
C LEU A 28 -4.40 16.87 -1.81
N LYS A 29 -4.38 18.02 -2.51
CA LYS A 29 -4.98 19.26 -2.02
C LYS A 29 -6.49 19.13 -1.80
N LYS A 30 -7.20 18.50 -2.74
CA LYS A 30 -8.65 18.24 -2.61
C LYS A 30 -8.95 17.32 -1.42
N ALA A 31 -8.06 16.39 -1.10
CA ALA A 31 -8.14 15.54 0.09
C ALA A 31 -7.70 16.23 1.39
N GLY A 32 -7.34 17.53 1.35
CA GLY A 32 -6.91 18.29 2.52
C GLY A 32 -5.47 17.99 2.99
N ILE A 33 -4.67 17.30 2.17
CA ILE A 33 -3.28 16.99 2.53
C ILE A 33 -2.35 18.16 2.22
N GLN A 34 -1.59 18.57 3.22
CA GLN A 34 -0.49 19.49 3.06
C GLN A 34 0.74 18.77 2.51
N ILE A 35 1.29 19.23 1.38
CA ILE A 35 2.42 18.57 0.71
C ILE A 35 3.66 18.44 1.61
N ALA A 36 3.93 19.45 2.46
CA ALA A 36 5.04 19.41 3.41
C ALA A 36 4.95 18.27 4.44
N SER A 37 3.75 17.72 4.68
CA SER A 37 3.57 16.61 5.62
C SER A 37 3.90 15.22 5.03
N LEU A 38 4.13 15.15 3.71
CA LEU A 38 4.35 13.92 2.95
C LEU A 38 5.78 13.40 3.00
N ASP A 39 6.71 14.10 3.66
CA ASP A 39 8.07 13.62 3.88
C ASP A 39 8.13 12.39 4.79
N ARG A 40 7.12 12.24 5.65
CA ARG A 40 7.01 11.19 6.67
C ARG A 40 5.59 10.64 6.68
N CYS A 41 5.27 9.83 5.68
CA CYS A 41 3.97 9.19 5.54
C CYS A 41 4.11 7.68 5.36
N VAL A 42 2.98 6.98 5.45
CA VAL A 42 2.83 5.60 5.02
C VAL A 42 1.85 5.58 3.86
N TYR A 43 2.08 4.73 2.87
CA TYR A 43 1.21 4.60 1.71
C TYR A 43 1.00 3.14 1.32
N VAL A 44 -0.16 2.89 0.70
CA VAL A 44 -0.56 1.60 0.17
C VAL A 44 -0.91 1.76 -1.30
N ILE A 45 -0.35 0.92 -2.15
CA ILE A 45 -0.68 0.86 -3.58
C ILE A 45 -1.57 -0.35 -3.84
N ARG A 46 -2.67 -0.12 -4.53
CA ARG A 46 -3.64 -1.15 -4.90
C ARG A 46 -4.01 -1.13 -6.37
N ALA A 47 -4.36 -2.30 -6.89
CA ALA A 47 -5.21 -2.40 -8.07
C ALA A 47 -6.59 -1.76 -7.81
N ASN A 48 -7.23 -1.25 -8.88
CA ASN A 48 -8.52 -0.57 -8.81
C ASN A 48 -9.74 -1.47 -8.47
N GLY A 49 -9.51 -2.72 -8.07
CA GLY A 49 -10.56 -3.65 -7.64
C GLY A 49 -11.10 -4.57 -8.75
N ILE A 50 -10.67 -4.41 -10.00
CA ILE A 50 -11.05 -5.32 -11.10
C ILE A 50 -10.34 -6.67 -10.95
N PHE A 51 -9.05 -6.63 -10.62
CA PHE A 51 -8.27 -7.82 -10.30
C PHE A 51 -7.64 -7.71 -8.90
N ALA A 52 -7.33 -8.87 -8.34
CA ALA A 52 -6.54 -9.04 -7.15
C ALA A 52 -5.34 -9.93 -7.45
N ILE A 53 -4.38 -9.98 -6.53
CA ILE A 53 -3.36 -11.02 -6.49
C ILE A 53 -3.88 -12.14 -5.60
N SER A 54 -3.72 -13.37 -6.05
CA SER A 54 -4.01 -14.56 -5.25
C SER A 54 -2.90 -14.75 -4.22
N TYR A 55 -3.21 -14.54 -2.95
CA TYR A 55 -2.30 -14.83 -1.84
C TYR A 55 -2.73 -16.13 -1.13
N PRO A 56 -1.85 -16.82 -0.39
CA PRO A 56 -2.10 -18.15 0.16
C PRO A 56 -3.42 -18.32 0.90
N LYS A 57 -3.82 -17.34 1.73
CA LYS A 57 -5.07 -17.43 2.51
C LYS A 57 -6.27 -16.85 1.78
N LYS A 58 -6.10 -15.68 1.14
CA LYS A 58 -7.19 -15.00 0.42
C LYS A 58 -6.66 -13.93 -0.55
N PRO A 59 -7.32 -13.69 -1.69
CA PRO A 59 -6.93 -12.64 -2.63
C PRO A 59 -6.92 -11.22 -2.03
N SER A 60 -6.08 -10.34 -2.57
CA SER A 60 -6.03 -8.92 -2.23
C SER A 60 -5.55 -8.06 -3.39
N PRO A 61 -6.03 -6.81 -3.55
CA PRO A 61 -5.60 -5.88 -4.58
C PRO A 61 -4.40 -5.08 -4.10
N VAL A 62 -4.00 -5.20 -2.83
CA VAL A 62 -2.81 -4.55 -2.31
C VAL A 62 -1.59 -5.16 -2.99
N LEU A 63 -0.79 -4.30 -3.61
CA LEU A 63 0.41 -4.66 -4.34
C LEU A 63 1.66 -4.33 -3.55
N TYR A 64 1.61 -3.23 -2.80
CA TYR A 64 2.76 -2.70 -2.09
C TYR A 64 2.31 -1.82 -0.91
N ILE A 65 3.05 -1.90 0.18
CA ILE A 65 2.97 -1.01 1.34
C ILE A 65 4.35 -0.38 1.52
N GLY A 66 4.41 0.93 1.70
CA GLY A 66 5.68 1.64 1.84
C GLY A 66 5.61 2.84 2.76
N GLU A 67 6.78 3.33 3.13
CA GLU A 67 6.94 4.53 3.95
C GLU A 67 7.86 5.59 3.31
N GLY A 68 7.74 6.83 3.77
CA GLY A 68 8.77 7.86 3.63
C GLY A 68 8.30 9.09 2.87
N ASN A 69 9.22 9.69 2.11
CA ASN A 69 8.89 10.81 1.24
C ASN A 69 8.01 10.33 0.08
N PHE A 70 6.72 10.64 0.16
CA PHE A 70 5.72 10.15 -0.79
C PHE A 70 6.09 10.48 -2.23
N GLN A 71 6.59 11.70 -2.48
CA GLN A 71 6.85 12.17 -3.84
C GLN A 71 7.96 11.40 -4.51
N GLN A 72 9.09 11.24 -3.82
CA GLN A 72 10.23 10.48 -4.30
C GLN A 72 9.86 9.00 -4.48
N ARG A 73 9.18 8.41 -3.49
CA ARG A 73 8.78 7.00 -3.49
C ARG A 73 7.82 6.64 -4.63
N ILE A 74 6.74 7.40 -4.82
CA ILE A 74 5.81 7.13 -5.92
C ILE A 74 6.49 7.34 -7.27
N THR A 75 7.45 8.27 -7.36
CA THR A 75 8.24 8.46 -8.59
C THR A 75 9.11 7.23 -8.88
N SER A 76 9.78 6.64 -7.88
CA SER A 76 10.55 5.41 -8.08
C SER A 76 9.69 4.20 -8.46
N HIS A 77 8.44 4.17 -8.00
CA HIS A 77 7.52 3.07 -8.29
C HIS A 77 6.93 3.10 -9.70
N LYS A 78 7.04 4.22 -10.42
CA LYS A 78 6.45 4.37 -11.76
C LYS A 78 6.91 3.31 -12.77
N TRP A 79 8.15 2.84 -12.64
CA TRP A 79 8.71 1.84 -13.54
C TRP A 79 7.93 0.52 -13.46
N TRP A 80 7.85 -0.10 -12.28
CA TRP A 80 7.13 -1.37 -12.12
C TRP A 80 5.61 -1.20 -12.21
N LEU A 81 5.06 -0.03 -11.88
CA LEU A 81 3.65 0.27 -12.14
C LEU A 81 3.35 0.27 -13.64
N GLY A 82 4.28 0.76 -14.46
CA GLY A 82 4.19 0.69 -15.92
C GLY A 82 4.18 -0.74 -16.44
N ASP A 83 5.06 -1.59 -15.91
CA ASP A 83 5.13 -3.01 -16.30
C ASP A 83 3.82 -3.75 -16.00
N LEU A 84 3.23 -3.51 -14.82
CA LEU A 84 1.93 -4.09 -14.48
C LEU A 84 0.83 -3.60 -15.43
N ILE A 85 0.82 -2.33 -15.82
CA ILE A 85 -0.20 -1.80 -16.73
C ILE A 85 -0.08 -2.40 -18.12
N ASN A 86 1.14 -2.61 -18.62
CA ASN A 86 1.34 -3.29 -19.90
C ASN A 86 0.75 -4.71 -19.89
N LEU A 87 0.79 -5.39 -18.74
CA LEU A 87 0.22 -6.73 -18.58
C LEU A 87 -1.31 -6.72 -18.59
N VAL A 88 -1.93 -5.79 -17.89
CA VAL A 88 -3.39 -5.80 -17.69
C VAL A 88 -4.15 -4.88 -18.67
N ARG A 89 -3.50 -3.92 -19.35
CA ARG A 89 -4.05 -2.90 -20.28
C ARG A 89 -5.15 -1.99 -19.66
N ASP A 90 -4.85 -0.69 -19.62
CA ASP A 90 -5.79 0.41 -19.34
C ASP A 90 -6.35 0.55 -17.90
N TYR A 91 -5.61 0.08 -16.89
CA TYR A 91 -6.05 0.18 -15.49
C TYR A 91 -5.39 1.30 -14.69
N SER A 92 -6.17 1.90 -13.79
CA SER A 92 -5.68 2.75 -12.71
C SER A 92 -5.25 1.95 -11.50
N PHE A 93 -4.38 2.57 -10.71
CA PHE A 93 -4.08 2.14 -9.35
C PHE A 93 -4.67 3.14 -8.36
N TYR A 94 -5.02 2.65 -7.18
CA TYR A 94 -5.33 3.50 -6.04
C TYR A 94 -4.12 3.56 -5.11
N ILE A 95 -3.77 4.78 -4.71
CA ILE A 95 -2.72 5.02 -3.74
C ILE A 95 -3.37 5.66 -2.52
N GLY A 96 -3.40 4.92 -1.42
CA GLY A 96 -3.82 5.44 -0.11
C GLY A 96 -2.62 6.01 0.58
N VAL A 97 -2.73 7.22 1.15
CA VAL A 97 -1.70 7.81 1.99
C VAL A 97 -2.27 8.15 3.38
N ALA A 98 -1.51 7.82 4.41
CA ALA A 98 -1.80 8.17 5.79
C ALA A 98 -0.57 8.80 6.44
N ILE A 99 -0.81 9.70 7.39
CA ILE A 99 0.23 10.47 8.06
C ILE A 99 0.14 10.19 9.56
N PRO A 100 0.64 9.03 10.04
CA PRO A 100 0.62 8.72 11.46
C PRO A 100 1.51 9.70 12.22
N ARG A 101 1.02 10.17 13.37
CA ARG A 101 1.73 11.13 14.23
C ARG A 101 1.65 10.65 15.68
N VAL A 102 2.82 10.60 16.32
CA VAL A 102 2.97 10.25 17.73
C VAL A 102 3.79 11.35 18.41
N LYS A 103 3.36 11.78 19.60
CA LYS A 103 4.07 12.81 20.36
C LYS A 103 5.49 12.34 20.67
N LYS A 104 6.50 13.16 20.34
CA LYS A 104 7.93 12.88 20.52
C LYS A 104 8.48 11.65 19.77
N ASN A 105 7.77 11.13 18.76
CA ASN A 105 8.34 10.13 17.86
C ASN A 105 8.03 10.52 16.42
N ASP A 106 9.08 10.91 15.69
CA ASP A 106 8.95 11.24 14.29
C ASP A 106 9.07 10.05 13.34
N GLU A 107 9.50 8.89 13.82
CA GLU A 107 9.61 7.61 13.13
C GLU A 107 8.34 6.75 13.19
N ALA A 108 7.24 7.27 13.74
CA ALA A 108 5.97 6.52 13.89
C ALA A 108 5.40 5.95 12.58
N TYR A 109 5.81 6.51 11.43
CA TYR A 109 5.44 6.04 10.10
C TYR A 109 6.14 4.73 9.70
N LYS A 110 7.38 4.50 10.16
CA LYS A 110 8.11 3.23 9.96
C LYS A 110 7.46 2.10 10.75
N ASP A 111 7.08 2.36 12.00
CA ASP A 111 6.33 1.38 12.79
C ASP A 111 4.97 1.06 12.17
N CYS A 112 4.31 2.07 11.62
CA CYS A 112 3.01 1.91 10.97
C CYS A 112 3.10 1.03 9.73
N GLU A 113 4.13 1.20 8.91
CA GLU A 113 4.40 0.32 7.77
C GLU A 113 4.56 -1.13 8.22
N ALA A 114 5.41 -1.36 9.23
CA ALA A 114 5.62 -2.70 9.78
C ALA A 114 4.32 -3.31 10.31
N ALA A 115 3.51 -2.53 11.04
CA ALA A 115 2.21 -2.98 11.52
C ALA A 115 1.25 -3.36 10.37
N LEU A 116 1.23 -2.59 9.28
CA LEU A 116 0.40 -2.88 8.10
C LEU A 116 0.88 -4.13 7.35
N ILE A 117 2.19 -4.30 7.16
CA ILE A 117 2.77 -5.48 6.50
C ILE A 117 2.49 -6.75 7.31
N LEU A 118 2.68 -6.70 8.63
CA LEU A 118 2.40 -7.84 9.51
C LEU A 118 0.93 -8.21 9.52
N GLU A 119 0.04 -7.23 9.59
CA GLU A 119 -1.40 -7.49 9.54
C GLU A 119 -1.81 -8.05 8.17
N PHE A 120 -1.25 -7.52 7.09
CA PHE A 120 -1.47 -8.06 5.75
C PHE A 120 -1.03 -9.51 5.68
N HIS A 121 0.18 -9.83 6.15
CA HIS A 121 0.70 -11.18 6.23
C HIS A 121 -0.19 -12.10 7.06
N ARG A 122 -0.65 -11.66 8.24
CA ARG A 122 -1.58 -12.41 9.08
C ARG A 122 -2.86 -12.78 8.32
N MET A 123 -3.42 -11.81 7.60
CA MET A 123 -4.67 -11.93 6.86
C MET A 123 -4.56 -12.74 5.56
N HIS A 124 -3.46 -12.59 4.82
CA HIS A 124 -3.32 -13.08 3.44
C HIS A 124 -2.30 -14.22 3.29
N GLY A 125 -1.45 -14.46 4.30
CA GLY A 125 -0.46 -15.54 4.33
C GLY A 125 0.87 -15.22 3.66
N ALA A 126 1.06 -13.98 3.20
CA ALA A 126 2.28 -13.48 2.58
C ALA A 126 2.36 -11.95 2.71
N ALA A 127 3.52 -11.35 2.47
CA ALA A 127 3.62 -9.90 2.28
C ALA A 127 2.96 -9.49 0.94
N PRO A 128 2.65 -8.19 0.74
CA PRO A 128 2.18 -7.74 -0.57
C PRO A 128 3.17 -8.08 -1.68
N LEU A 129 2.67 -8.28 -2.90
CA LEU A 129 3.40 -8.80 -4.06
C LEU A 129 4.80 -8.21 -4.26
N LEU A 130 4.97 -6.91 -4.00
CA LEU A 130 6.20 -6.16 -4.26
C LEU A 130 7.01 -5.83 -2.99
N ASN A 131 6.51 -6.20 -1.81
CA ASN A 131 7.27 -6.11 -0.57
C ASN A 131 8.22 -7.32 -0.49
N LYS A 132 9.53 -7.05 -0.45
CA LYS A 132 10.59 -8.08 -0.51
C LYS A 132 10.89 -8.77 0.82
N GLN A 133 10.38 -8.23 1.92
CA GLN A 133 10.64 -8.71 3.27
C GLN A 133 9.50 -8.33 4.21
N LEU A 134 9.40 -9.04 5.33
CA LEU A 134 8.58 -8.63 6.46
C LEU A 134 9.38 -7.63 7.30
N GLU A 135 8.70 -6.58 7.74
CA GLU A 135 9.27 -5.58 8.64
C GLU A 135 8.94 -5.93 10.10
N MET A 136 9.86 -5.63 11.01
CA MET A 136 9.65 -5.81 12.44
C MET A 136 9.14 -4.52 13.07
N ARG A 137 8.14 -4.63 13.95
CA ARG A 137 7.67 -3.49 14.74
C ARG A 137 8.72 -3.10 15.77
N ARG A 138 8.83 -1.79 16.02
CA ARG A 138 9.79 -1.22 16.98
C ARG A 138 9.10 -0.72 18.25
N ASN A 139 7.79 -0.49 18.20
CA ASN A 139 6.99 0.11 19.24
C ASN A 139 5.64 -0.61 19.36
N ASP A 140 5.06 -0.57 20.56
CA ASP A 140 3.76 -1.18 20.87
C ASP A 140 2.59 -0.22 20.65
N TYR A 141 2.61 0.51 19.53
CA TYR A 141 1.51 1.42 19.18
C TYR A 141 0.24 0.65 18.80
N GLU A 142 -0.91 1.18 19.21
CA GLU A 142 -2.21 0.65 18.85
C GLU A 142 -2.80 1.50 17.71
N TYR A 143 -2.62 1.02 16.48
CA TYR A 143 -3.22 1.66 15.31
C TYR A 143 -4.71 1.33 15.21
N SER A 144 -5.51 2.29 14.78
CA SER A 144 -6.95 2.08 14.64
C SER A 144 -7.27 0.92 13.68
N GLN A 145 -7.97 -0.10 14.18
CA GLN A 145 -8.34 -1.30 13.42
C GLN A 145 -9.18 -0.97 12.17
N ARG A 146 -10.02 0.06 12.25
CA ARG A 146 -10.78 0.56 11.10
C ARG A 146 -9.85 1.06 10.00
N GLY A 147 -8.87 1.90 10.33
CA GLY A 147 -7.90 2.42 9.37
C GLY A 147 -7.02 1.32 8.78
N ILE A 148 -6.58 0.35 9.58
CA ILE A 148 -5.85 -0.82 9.05
C ILE A 148 -6.70 -1.60 8.04
N LYS A 149 -7.95 -1.95 8.40
CA LYS A 149 -8.84 -2.69 7.49
C LYS A 149 -9.14 -1.88 6.23
N GLU A 150 -9.37 -0.58 6.38
CA GLU A 150 -9.54 0.33 5.25
C GLU A 150 -8.33 0.32 4.34
N ALA A 151 -7.11 0.14 4.87
CA ALA A 151 -5.83 0.09 4.15
C ALA A 151 -5.48 -1.26 3.51
N LEU A 152 -6.07 -2.36 3.96
CA LEU A 152 -5.73 -3.70 3.47
C LEU A 152 -6.86 -4.41 2.72
N GLN A 153 -8.10 -3.93 2.86
CA GLN A 153 -9.29 -4.56 2.28
C GLN A 153 -10.00 -3.56 1.36
N ILE A 154 -10.74 -4.10 0.40
CA ILE A 154 -11.78 -3.32 -0.29
C ILE A 154 -13.00 -3.18 0.60
N GLY A 155 -13.74 -2.09 0.42
CA GLY A 155 -14.99 -1.86 1.14
C GLY A 155 -15.98 -3.02 0.98
N LYS A 156 -16.89 -3.15 1.93
CA LYS A 156 -17.94 -4.17 1.89
C LYS A 156 -18.75 -4.06 0.59
N GLY A 157 -19.02 -5.20 -0.05
CA GLY A 157 -19.84 -5.29 -1.26
C GLY A 157 -19.06 -5.21 -2.58
N VAL A 158 -17.78 -4.84 -2.56
CA VAL A 158 -16.92 -4.88 -3.75
C VAL A 158 -16.42 -6.31 -3.94
N ARG A 159 -16.38 -6.80 -5.18
CA ARG A 159 -15.82 -8.10 -5.55
C ARG A 159 -14.78 -7.91 -6.65
N TYR A 160 -13.68 -8.65 -6.57
CA TYR A 160 -12.74 -8.76 -7.67
C TYR A 160 -13.31 -9.72 -8.71
N HIS A 161 -13.15 -9.41 -10.00
CA HIS A 161 -13.56 -10.32 -11.06
C HIS A 161 -12.59 -11.49 -11.19
N TRP A 162 -11.29 -11.21 -11.04
CA TRP A 162 -10.23 -12.20 -11.23
C TRP A 162 -9.14 -12.06 -10.15
N ALA A 163 -8.46 -13.16 -9.84
CA ALA A 163 -7.25 -13.18 -9.02
C ALA A 163 -6.08 -13.76 -9.81
N LEU A 164 -4.97 -13.03 -9.85
CA LEU A 164 -3.78 -13.40 -10.61
C LEU A 164 -2.72 -14.00 -9.69
N THR A 165 -2.03 -15.02 -10.18
CA THR A 165 -0.87 -15.62 -9.50
C THR A 165 0.35 -15.47 -10.41
N PRO A 166 1.47 -14.90 -9.93
CA PRO A 166 2.71 -14.87 -10.71
C PRO A 166 3.14 -16.29 -11.13
N MET A 167 3.40 -16.48 -12.42
CA MET A 167 3.99 -17.72 -12.95
C MET A 167 5.49 -17.74 -12.70
N ARG A 168 6.11 -18.93 -12.69
CA ARG A 168 7.58 -19.10 -12.54
C ARG A 168 8.42 -18.25 -13.50
N ALA A 169 7.94 -18.02 -14.72
CA ALA A 169 8.63 -17.21 -15.72
C ALA A 169 8.52 -15.69 -15.46
N SER A 170 7.69 -15.25 -14.52
CA SER A 170 7.55 -13.84 -14.17
C SER A 170 8.69 -13.39 -13.27
N GLY A 171 9.27 -12.21 -13.54
CA GLY A 171 10.24 -11.58 -12.63
C GLY A 171 9.69 -11.25 -11.23
N LEU A 172 8.37 -11.36 -11.02
CA LEU A 172 7.73 -11.19 -9.72
C LEU A 172 7.59 -12.49 -8.92
N TYR A 173 7.86 -13.65 -9.52
CA TYR A 173 7.65 -14.95 -8.89
C TYR A 173 8.47 -15.14 -7.61
N ASP A 174 9.75 -14.80 -7.65
CA ASP A 174 10.64 -14.98 -6.49
C ASP A 174 10.23 -14.06 -5.34
N THR A 175 9.88 -12.81 -5.65
CA THR A 175 9.39 -11.85 -4.64
C THR A 175 8.09 -12.34 -4.02
N TYR A 176 7.16 -12.82 -4.84
CA TYR A 176 5.88 -13.40 -4.40
C TYR A 176 6.07 -14.60 -3.47
N ARG A 177 7.00 -15.52 -3.78
CA ARG A 177 7.26 -16.73 -2.99
C ARG A 177 8.03 -16.47 -1.69
N LYS A 178 8.87 -15.43 -1.65
CA LYS A 178 9.83 -15.21 -0.56
C LYS A 178 9.20 -15.06 0.84
N THR A 179 7.98 -14.54 0.92
CA THR A 179 7.30 -14.28 2.20
C THR A 179 6.10 -15.19 2.45
N ILE A 180 5.90 -16.21 1.61
CA ILE A 180 4.88 -17.22 1.81
C ILE A 180 5.41 -18.20 2.87
N VAL A 181 4.65 -18.37 3.95
CA VAL A 181 4.92 -19.43 4.92
C VAL A 181 4.59 -20.78 4.28
N PRO A 182 5.48 -21.79 4.37
CA PRO A 182 5.19 -23.15 3.92
C PRO A 182 3.99 -23.78 4.64
#